data_AF-A0A7W7ZS47-F1
#
_entry.id   AF-A0A7W7ZS47-F1
#
_cell.length_a   1.000
_cell.length_b   1.000
_cell.length_c   1.000
_cell.angle_alpha   90.00
_cell.angle_beta   90.00
_cell.angle_gamma   90.00
#
_symmetry.space_group_name_H-M   'P 1'
#
loop_
_entity.id
_entity.type
_entity.pdbx_description
1 polymer ?
#
loop_
_entity_poly.entity_id
_entity_poly.type
_entity_poly.pdbx_seq_one_letter_code
_entity_poly.pdbx_strand_id
1 'polypeptide(L)'
;MSSQRTKAALEAAKARGTVLGGRRVSAKACVGIAAEGRKAGTAIRSQKADEWAHDVLPVIEDIQLADPVSLKAIAEGLNERGIVTRRGGEWTPMQVSRAMSRTA
;
A
#
# COMPACT_ATOMS: atom_id res chain seq x y z
N MET A 1 -13.16 -26.42 -28.98
CA MET A 1 -13.56 -27.16 -27.76
C MET A 1 -13.20 -26.42 -26.45
N SER A 2 -13.60 -25.16 -26.28
CA SER A 2 -13.44 -24.41 -25.01
C SER A 2 -14.79 -23.84 -24.53
N SER A 3 -15.59 -23.30 -25.46
CA SER A 3 -16.89 -22.67 -25.17
C SER A 3 -17.93 -23.59 -24.51
N GLN A 4 -18.03 -24.87 -24.91
CA GLN A 4 -19.01 -25.80 -24.31
C GLN A 4 -18.75 -26.08 -22.83
N ARG A 5 -17.48 -26.27 -22.43
CA ARG A 5 -17.13 -26.55 -21.03
C ARG A 5 -17.38 -25.33 -20.14
N THR A 6 -17.04 -24.13 -20.62
CA THR A 6 -17.32 -22.89 -19.89
C THR A 6 -18.82 -22.65 -19.73
N LYS A 7 -19.62 -22.90 -20.77
CA LYS A 7 -21.09 -22.79 -20.68
C LYS A 7 -21.66 -23.79 -19.68
N ALA A 8 -21.24 -25.06 -19.73
CA ALA A 8 -21.68 -26.07 -18.77
C ALA A 8 -21.31 -25.71 -17.33
N ALA A 9 -20.11 -25.17 -17.10
CA ALA A 9 -19.68 -24.73 -15.78
C ALA A 9 -20.48 -23.51 -15.26
N LEU A 10 -20.81 -22.55 -16.13
CA LEU A 10 -21.63 -21.40 -15.77
C LEU A 10 -23.09 -21.80 -15.48
N GLU A 11 -23.67 -22.71 -16.25
CA GLU A 11 -25.01 -23.23 -15.99
C GLU A 11 -25.06 -24.03 -14.68
N ALA A 12 -24.04 -24.85 -14.42
CA ALA A 12 -23.91 -25.53 -13.13
C ALA A 12 -23.76 -24.53 -11.96
N ALA A 13 -23.06 -23.42 -12.15
CA ALA A 13 -22.96 -22.36 -11.15
C ALA A 13 -24.30 -21.67 -10.89
N LYS A 14 -25.06 -21.35 -11.95
CA LYS A 14 -26.42 -20.81 -11.83
C LYS A 14 -27.35 -21.79 -11.11
N ALA A 15 -27.28 -23.08 -11.44
CA ALA A 15 -28.08 -24.13 -10.79
C ALA A 15 -27.76 -24.26 -9.29
N ARG A 16 -26.50 -24.01 -8.88
CA ARG A 16 -26.10 -23.88 -7.47
C ARG A 16 -26.55 -22.57 -6.80
N GLY A 17 -27.28 -21.71 -7.51
CA GLY A 17 -27.71 -20.40 -7.00
C GLY A 17 -26.60 -19.33 -6.99
N THR A 18 -25.48 -19.56 -7.69
CA THR A 18 -24.42 -18.55 -7.78
C THR A 18 -24.90 -17.37 -8.62
N VAL A 19 -24.98 -16.18 -8.02
CA VAL A 19 -25.29 -14.94 -8.75
C VAL A 19 -24.10 -14.55 -9.62
N LEU A 20 -24.27 -14.64 -10.93
CA LEU A 20 -23.25 -14.25 -11.91
C LEU A 20 -23.34 -12.75 -12.24
N GLY A 21 -22.18 -12.12 -12.45
CA GLY A 21 -22.04 -10.70 -12.76
C GLY A 21 -21.56 -9.86 -11.58
N GLY A 22 -21.27 -8.58 -11.84
CA GLY A 22 -20.86 -7.64 -10.80
C GLY A 22 -22.02 -7.19 -9.91
N ARG A 23 -21.69 -6.51 -8.79
CA ARG A 23 -22.67 -5.90 -7.89
C ARG A 23 -23.55 -4.91 -8.66
N ARG A 24 -24.85 -5.23 -8.82
CA ARG A 24 -25.82 -4.36 -9.50
C ARG A 24 -26.40 -3.36 -8.51
N VAL A 25 -25.72 -2.22 -8.36
CA VAL A 25 -26.18 -1.12 -7.50
C VAL A 25 -26.25 0.17 -8.29
N SER A 26 -27.07 1.12 -7.84
CA SER A 26 -27.20 2.43 -8.49
C SER A 26 -25.87 3.19 -8.49
N ALA A 27 -25.68 4.11 -9.43
CA ALA A 27 -24.50 4.97 -9.45
C ALA A 27 -24.30 5.71 -8.11
N LYS A 28 -25.39 6.14 -7.46
CA LYS A 28 -25.35 6.77 -6.13
C LYS A 28 -24.83 5.81 -5.05
N ALA A 29 -25.27 4.56 -5.06
CA ALA A 29 -24.78 3.53 -4.14
C ALA A 29 -23.31 3.15 -4.42
N CYS A 30 -22.87 3.15 -5.69
CA CYS A 30 -21.45 2.98 -6.04
C CYS A 30 -20.54 4.03 -5.40
N VAL A 31 -20.99 5.28 -5.29
CA VAL A 31 -20.19 6.35 -4.64
C VAL A 31 -19.92 6.03 -3.17
N GLY A 32 -20.95 5.54 -2.44
CA GLY A 32 -20.79 5.12 -1.04
C GLY A 32 -19.80 3.97 -0.89
N ILE A 33 -19.95 2.92 -1.70
CA ILE A 33 -19.04 1.76 -1.70
C ILE A 33 -17.61 2.18 -2.04
N ALA A 34 -17.42 3.08 -3.02
CA ALA A 34 -16.10 3.59 -3.36
C ALA A 34 -15.49 4.41 -2.22
N ALA A 35 -16.28 5.20 -1.51
CA ALA A 35 -15.81 5.96 -0.34
C ALA A 35 -15.35 5.04 0.80
N GLU A 36 -16.12 3.99 1.11
CA GLU A 36 -15.73 2.95 2.08
C GLU A 36 -14.45 2.25 1.67
N GLY A 37 -14.34 1.83 0.40
CA GLY A 37 -13.14 1.20 -0.13
C GLY A 37 -11.91 2.11 -0.06
N ARG A 38 -12.06 3.41 -0.32
CA ARG A 38 -10.97 4.39 -0.14
C ARG A 38 -10.54 4.50 1.32
N LYS A 39 -11.48 4.55 2.27
CA LYS A 39 -11.18 4.60 3.71
C LYS A 39 -10.40 3.37 4.15
N ALA A 40 -10.92 2.18 3.84
CA ALA A 40 -10.25 0.91 4.15
C ALA A 40 -8.86 0.83 3.51
N GLY A 41 -8.74 1.19 2.23
CA GLY A 41 -7.46 1.22 1.54
C GLY A 41 -6.47 2.22 2.15
N THR A 42 -6.92 3.38 2.61
CA THR A 42 -6.07 4.36 3.29
C THR A 42 -5.59 3.85 4.64
N ALA A 43 -6.45 3.21 5.42
CA ALA A 43 -6.07 2.63 6.71
C ALA A 43 -4.95 1.60 6.55
N ILE A 44 -5.12 0.64 5.64
CA ILE A 44 -4.11 -0.38 5.34
C ILE A 44 -2.81 0.25 4.84
N ARG A 45 -2.89 1.28 3.99
CA ARG A 45 -1.69 1.98 3.50
C ARG A 45 -0.96 2.74 4.61
N SER A 46 -1.69 3.32 5.58
CA SER A 46 -1.06 4.00 6.71
C SER A 46 -0.36 3.00 7.62
N GLN A 47 -1.05 1.94 8.04
CA GLN A 47 -0.48 0.87 8.86
C GLN A 47 0.82 0.34 8.26
N LYS A 48 0.78 0.06 6.95
CA LYS A 48 1.94 -0.34 6.17
C LYS A 48 3.08 0.70 6.16
N ALA A 49 2.75 1.99 6.09
CA ALA A 49 3.77 3.03 6.18
C ALA A 49 4.39 3.10 7.60
N ASP A 50 3.60 2.84 8.64
CA ASP A 50 4.05 2.84 10.04
C ASP A 50 4.99 1.64 10.31
N GLU A 51 4.58 0.43 9.90
CA GLU A 51 5.42 -0.78 9.96
C GLU A 51 6.78 -0.55 9.28
N TRP A 52 6.79 0.00 8.07
CA TRP A 52 8.02 0.27 7.35
C TRP A 52 8.87 1.36 7.99
N ALA A 53 8.24 2.36 8.61
CA ALA A 53 8.98 3.39 9.34
C ALA A 53 9.71 2.78 10.54
N HIS A 54 9.08 1.85 11.25
CA HIS A 54 9.74 1.09 12.32
C HIS A 54 10.87 0.21 11.81
N ASP A 55 10.71 -0.46 10.66
CA ASP A 55 11.76 -1.30 10.08
C ASP A 55 13.02 -0.50 9.69
N VAL A 56 12.85 0.73 9.19
CA VAL A 56 13.96 1.57 8.72
C VAL A 56 14.53 2.47 9.82
N LEU A 57 13.82 2.66 10.94
CA LEU A 57 14.25 3.51 12.04
C LEU A 57 15.67 3.20 12.55
N PRO A 58 16.07 1.93 12.79
CA PRO A 58 17.43 1.62 13.25
C PRO A 58 18.50 2.11 12.28
N VAL A 59 18.25 2.05 10.97
CA VAL A 59 19.19 2.53 9.96
C VAL A 59 19.26 4.05 9.95
N ILE A 60 18.12 4.73 10.18
CA ILE A 60 18.08 6.18 10.31
C ILE A 60 18.91 6.62 11.55
N GLU A 61 18.75 5.92 12.67
CA GLU A 61 19.52 6.17 13.90
C GLU A 61 21.03 5.94 13.68
N ASP A 62 21.41 4.84 13.00
CA ASP A 62 22.81 4.56 12.65
C ASP A 62 23.43 5.68 11.80
N ILE A 63 22.67 6.22 10.82
CA ILE A 63 23.15 7.32 9.98
C ILE A 63 23.26 8.62 10.78
N GLN A 64 22.32 8.88 11.71
CA GLN A 64 22.38 10.06 12.59
C GLN A 64 23.59 10.07 13.52
N LEU A 65 24.05 8.89 13.95
CA LEU A 65 25.24 8.76 14.79
C LEU A 65 26.54 8.97 14.02
N ALA A 66 26.52 8.73 12.70
CA ALA A 66 27.71 8.73 11.85
C ALA A 66 28.02 10.08 11.18
N ASP A 67 27.02 10.92 10.90
CA ASP A 67 27.18 12.14 10.08
C ASP A 67 26.31 13.31 10.57
N PRO A 68 26.59 14.57 10.16
CA PRO A 68 25.79 15.74 10.55
C PRO A 68 24.30 15.58 10.22
N VAL A 69 23.50 15.77 11.28
CA VAL A 69 22.06 15.50 11.55
C VAL A 69 21.01 16.08 10.56
N SER A 70 21.38 16.42 9.32
CA SER A 70 20.41 16.94 8.36
C SER A 70 19.55 15.82 7.76
N LEU A 71 18.26 16.07 7.60
CA LEU A 71 17.34 15.16 6.90
C LEU A 71 17.80 14.82 5.47
N LYS A 72 18.60 15.71 4.87
CA LYS A 72 19.20 15.50 3.55
C LYS A 72 20.30 14.44 3.59
N ALA A 73 21.24 14.56 4.53
CA ALA A 73 22.30 13.57 4.72
C ALA A 73 21.72 12.19 5.04
N ILE A 74 20.66 12.12 5.85
CA ILE A 74 19.99 10.85 6.13
C ILE A 74 19.37 10.25 4.86
N ALA A 75 18.70 11.07 4.03
CA ALA A 75 18.13 10.61 2.78
C ALA A 75 19.21 10.09 1.81
N GLU A 76 20.33 10.81 1.69
CA GLU A 76 21.49 10.40 0.89
C GLU A 76 22.06 9.08 1.40
N GLY A 77 22.30 8.95 2.71
CA GLY A 77 22.80 7.71 3.32
C GLY A 77 21.87 6.50 3.15
N LEU A 78 20.54 6.70 3.18
CA LEU A 78 19.58 5.64 2.88
C LEU A 78 19.64 5.21 1.41
N ASN A 79 19.73 6.17 0.48
CA ASN A 79 19.81 5.90 -0.95
C ASN A 79 21.14 5.23 -1.32
N GLU A 80 22.27 5.65 -0.74
CA GLU A 80 23.59 5.03 -0.94
C GLU A 80 23.63 3.58 -0.45
N ARG A 81 22.90 3.27 0.63
CA ARG A 81 22.71 1.90 1.14
C ARG A 81 21.71 1.08 0.30
N GLY A 82 21.13 1.65 -0.75
CA GLY A 82 20.15 0.99 -1.62
C GLY A 82 18.79 0.75 -0.95
N ILE A 83 18.52 1.41 0.18
CA ILE A 83 17.25 1.26 0.89
C ILE A 83 16.24 2.17 0.22
N VAL A 84 15.31 1.56 -0.51
CA VAL A 84 14.22 2.30 -1.15
C VAL A 84 13.09 2.59 -0.15
N THR A 85 12.30 3.63 -0.42
CA THR A 85 11.05 3.86 0.31
C THR A 85 10.09 2.69 0.08
N ARG A 86 9.05 2.56 0.93
CA ARG A 86 8.08 1.46 0.84
C ARG A 86 7.45 1.25 -0.55
N ARG A 87 7.34 2.30 -1.38
CA ARG A 87 6.78 2.22 -2.73
C ARG A 87 7.84 2.03 -3.83
N GLY A 88 9.11 1.83 -3.46
CA GLY A 88 10.22 1.64 -4.38
C GLY A 88 10.84 2.92 -4.92
N GLY A 89 10.53 4.09 -4.35
CA GLY A 89 11.17 5.36 -4.73
C GLY A 89 12.36 5.71 -3.85
N GLU A 90 13.20 6.63 -4.30
CA GLU A 90 14.29 7.20 -3.50
C GLU A 90 13.78 7.98 -2.29
N TRP A 91 14.64 8.12 -1.29
CA TRP A 91 14.42 8.96 -0.12
C TRP A 91 14.70 10.43 -0.43
N THR A 92 13.79 11.26 0.08
CA THR A 92 13.89 12.71 0.14
C THR A 92 13.89 13.15 1.61
N PRO A 93 14.40 14.35 1.92
CA PRO A 93 14.40 14.86 3.30
C PRO A 93 13.00 14.85 3.96
N MET A 94 11.96 15.15 3.16
CA MET A 94 10.57 15.14 3.63
C MET A 94 10.06 13.71 3.96
N GLN A 95 10.51 12.70 3.23
CA GLN A 95 10.17 11.30 3.53
C GLN A 95 10.86 10.83 4.80
N VAL A 96 12.11 11.24 5.04
CA VAL A 96 12.82 10.97 6.31
C VAL A 96 12.06 11.58 7.48
N SER A 97 11.71 12.89 7.41
CA SER A 97 10.92 13.54 8.45
C SER A 97 9.60 12.82 8.72
N ARG A 98 8.87 12.45 7.66
CA ARG A 98 7.59 11.73 7.80
C ARG A 98 7.75 10.32 8.37
N ALA A 99 8.86 9.64 8.10
CA ALA A 99 9.14 8.33 8.68
C ALA A 99 9.42 8.47 10.18
N MET A 100 10.27 9.42 10.57
CA MET A 100 10.56 9.70 11.99
C MET A 100 9.33 10.14 12.77
N SER A 101 8.45 10.97 12.18
CA SER A 101 7.20 11.39 12.84
C SER A 101 6.16 10.27 13.00
N ARG A 102 6.34 9.12 12.35
CA ARG A 102 5.44 7.95 12.50
C ARG A 102 5.88 7.03 13.63
N THR A 103 7.14 7.12 14.05
CA THR A 103 7.74 6.26 15.07
C THR A 103 7.94 6.96 16.42
N ALA A 104 7.77 8.29 16.46
CA ALA A 104 7.74 9.10 17.67
C ALA A 104 6.36 9.04 18.34
#